data_AF-A0A1C0SXM2-F1
#
_entry.id   AF-A0A1C0SXM2-F1
#
_cell.length_a   1.000
_cell.length_b   1.000
_cell.length_c   1.000
_cell.angle_alpha   90.00
_cell.angle_beta   90.00
_cell.angle_gamma   90.00
#
_symmetry.space_group_name_H-M   'P 1'
#
loop_
_entity.id
_entity.type
_entity.pdbx_description
1 polymer ?
#
loop_
_entity_poly.entity_id
_entity_poly.type
_entity_poly.pdbx_seq_one_letter_code
_entity_poly.pdbx_strand_id
1 'polypeptide(L)'
;MGSAISLRSDFDGDGLRLLARQTKDANQARRLLALASIYDGGSRSDAARLGSVTLQIVRDWVTRFNAHGPEGLINGKAPGPQSRLNDPQRAALAQAIERGPRPYLDGIVRWRLCDLAQWLWEEFRISVSEQTLSREVRAMGYRKLAARPKHHAQDPQAIEEFKKTFPPQWRKLPTEPPKANE
;
A
#
# COMPACT_ATOMS: atom_id res chain seq x y z
N MET A 1 -21.25 -10.16 -34.38
CA MET A 1 -21.88 -8.88 -33.99
C MET A 1 -22.32 -9.00 -32.53
N GLY A 2 -21.73 -8.22 -31.62
CA GLY A 2 -22.07 -8.30 -30.19
C GLY A 2 -23.46 -7.73 -29.93
N SER A 3 -24.22 -8.36 -29.04
CA SER A 3 -25.54 -7.89 -28.62
C SER A 3 -25.50 -6.44 -28.12
N ALA A 4 -26.55 -5.68 -28.44
CA ALA A 4 -26.76 -4.35 -27.91
C ALA A 4 -27.06 -4.45 -26.41
N ILE A 5 -26.19 -3.86 -25.57
CA ILE A 5 -26.40 -3.81 -24.12
C ILE A 5 -27.39 -2.69 -23.83
N SER A 6 -28.64 -3.03 -23.49
CA SER A 6 -29.65 -2.06 -23.09
C SER A 6 -29.30 -1.43 -21.74
N LEU A 7 -29.70 -0.18 -21.54
CA LEU A 7 -29.66 0.45 -20.22
C LEU A 7 -30.70 -0.21 -19.30
N ARG A 8 -30.39 -0.26 -18.00
CA ARG A 8 -31.34 -0.64 -16.95
C ARG A 8 -32.61 0.23 -16.99
N SER A 9 -33.76 -0.32 -16.59
CA SER A 9 -35.07 0.32 -16.78
C SER A 9 -35.61 1.11 -15.59
N ASP A 10 -34.88 1.10 -14.46
CA ASP A 10 -35.23 1.80 -13.22
C ASP A 10 -34.72 3.24 -13.17
N PHE A 11 -34.15 3.74 -14.27
CA PHE A 11 -33.73 5.13 -14.45
C PHE A 11 -34.32 5.68 -15.75
N ASP A 12 -34.38 7.00 -15.84
CA ASP A 12 -34.79 7.76 -17.00
C ASP A 12 -33.84 8.93 -17.29
N GLY A 13 -34.07 9.61 -18.41
CA GLY A 13 -33.24 10.74 -18.84
C GLY A 13 -33.27 11.89 -17.85
N ASP A 14 -34.43 12.21 -17.28
CA ASP A 14 -34.59 13.32 -16.34
C ASP A 14 -33.93 13.05 -15.00
N GLY A 15 -34.03 11.83 -14.46
CA GLY A 15 -33.30 11.40 -13.28
C GLY A 15 -31.80 11.51 -13.46
N LEU A 16 -31.27 11.11 -14.63
CA LEU A 16 -29.85 11.26 -14.92
C LEU A 16 -29.41 12.73 -15.02
N ARG A 17 -30.23 13.62 -15.60
CA ARG A 17 -29.94 15.06 -15.63
C ARG A 17 -29.95 15.68 -14.23
N LEU A 18 -30.87 15.24 -13.36
CA LEU A 18 -30.91 15.70 -11.96
C LEU A 18 -29.64 15.29 -11.22
N LEU A 19 -29.23 14.02 -11.34
CA LEU A 19 -27.98 13.52 -10.76
C LEU A 19 -26.75 14.26 -11.33
N ALA A 20 -26.75 14.57 -12.63
CA ALA A 20 -25.67 15.31 -13.27
C ALA A 20 -25.52 16.74 -12.70
N ARG A 21 -26.61 17.37 -12.28
CA ARG A 21 -26.59 18.69 -11.62
C ARG A 21 -26.13 18.63 -10.17
N GLN A 22 -26.35 17.51 -9.49
CA GLN A 22 -26.03 17.33 -8.07
C GLN A 22 -24.59 16.84 -7.84
N THR A 23 -24.00 16.13 -8.80
CA THR A 23 -22.65 15.61 -8.65
C THR A 23 -21.60 16.72 -8.67
N LYS A 24 -20.53 16.52 -7.88
CA LYS A 24 -19.34 17.37 -7.87
C LYS A 24 -18.27 16.89 -8.86
N ASP A 25 -18.40 15.68 -9.40
CA ASP A 25 -17.47 15.14 -10.39
C ASP A 25 -17.91 15.51 -11.81
N ALA A 26 -17.19 16.43 -12.44
CA ALA A 26 -17.46 16.88 -13.81
C ALA A 26 -17.42 15.73 -14.84
N ASN A 27 -16.61 14.69 -14.61
CA ASN A 27 -16.60 13.52 -15.48
C ASN A 27 -17.85 12.67 -15.30
N GLN A 28 -18.32 12.49 -14.06
CA GLN A 28 -19.57 11.79 -13.79
C GLN A 28 -20.74 12.55 -14.44
N ALA A 29 -20.81 13.86 -14.28
CA ALA A 29 -21.85 14.69 -14.89
C ALA A 29 -21.93 14.51 -16.41
N ARG A 30 -20.78 14.58 -17.10
CA ARG A 30 -20.70 14.37 -18.56
C ARG A 30 -21.20 12.99 -18.97
N ARG A 31 -20.82 11.95 -18.22
CA ARG A 31 -21.22 10.56 -18.49
C ARG A 31 -22.72 10.37 -18.28
N LEU A 32 -23.28 10.94 -17.21
CA LEU A 32 -24.71 10.91 -16.93
C LEU A 32 -25.50 11.61 -18.04
N LEU A 33 -25.06 12.77 -18.52
CA LEU A 33 -25.71 13.48 -19.63
C LEU A 33 -25.65 12.69 -20.95
N ALA A 34 -24.53 12.03 -21.23
CA ALA A 34 -24.41 11.17 -22.41
C ALA A 34 -25.34 9.94 -22.33
N LEU A 35 -25.55 9.36 -21.14
CA LEU A 35 -26.51 8.27 -20.99
C LEU A 35 -27.96 8.75 -20.99
N ALA A 36 -28.23 9.97 -20.48
CA ALA A 36 -29.56 10.59 -20.53
C ALA A 36 -30.07 10.69 -21.98
N SER A 37 -29.20 11.08 -22.92
CA SER A 37 -29.58 11.15 -24.34
C SER A 37 -30.00 9.80 -24.93
N ILE A 38 -29.50 8.69 -24.39
CA ILE A 38 -29.91 7.34 -24.82
C ILE A 38 -31.30 7.01 -24.28
N TYR A 39 -31.62 7.42 -23.04
CA TYR A 39 -32.97 7.29 -22.49
C TYR A 39 -34.00 8.11 -23.26
N ASP A 40 -33.62 9.27 -23.79
CA ASP A 40 -34.50 10.08 -24.65
C ASP A 40 -34.70 9.49 -26.06
N GLY A 41 -34.16 8.30 -26.34
CA GLY A 41 -34.24 7.65 -27.65
C GLY A 41 -33.12 8.03 -28.62
N GLY A 42 -32.13 8.81 -28.19
CA GLY A 42 -30.93 9.12 -28.96
C GLY A 42 -30.06 7.89 -29.22
N SER A 43 -29.28 7.94 -30.30
CA SER A 43 -28.38 6.85 -30.67
C SER A 43 -27.15 6.82 -29.77
N ARG A 44 -26.48 5.65 -29.67
CA ARG A 44 -25.18 5.54 -28.99
C ARG A 44 -24.10 6.43 -29.64
N SER A 45 -24.25 6.72 -30.93
CA SER A 45 -23.38 7.67 -31.64
C SER A 45 -23.59 9.11 -31.19
N ASP A 46 -24.82 9.49 -30.86
CA ASP A 46 -25.14 10.82 -30.32
C ASP A 46 -24.56 10.96 -28.91
N ALA A 47 -24.75 9.94 -28.07
CA ALA A 47 -24.15 9.87 -26.74
C ALA A 47 -22.61 9.95 -26.79
N ALA A 48 -21.98 9.28 -27.75
CA ALA A 48 -20.54 9.34 -27.95
C ALA A 48 -20.06 10.75 -28.34
N ARG A 49 -20.82 11.45 -29.20
CA ARG A 49 -20.53 12.85 -29.55
C ARG A 49 -20.70 13.79 -28.36
N LEU A 50 -21.78 13.64 -27.59
CA LEU A 50 -22.00 14.43 -26.36
C LEU A 50 -20.92 14.19 -25.30
N GLY A 51 -20.46 12.94 -25.18
CA GLY A 51 -19.40 12.56 -24.26
C GLY A 51 -17.98 12.88 -24.76
N SER A 52 -17.82 13.31 -26.02
CA SER A 52 -16.53 13.44 -26.73
C SER A 52 -15.66 12.17 -26.63
N VAL A 53 -16.28 11.00 -26.80
CA VAL A 53 -15.64 9.68 -26.66
C VAL A 53 -16.02 8.73 -27.80
N THR A 54 -15.41 7.56 -27.84
CA THR A 54 -15.74 6.51 -28.81
C THR A 54 -16.98 5.71 -28.39
N LEU A 55 -17.61 5.02 -29.34
CA LEU A 55 -18.72 4.10 -29.07
C LEU A 55 -18.38 3.01 -28.05
N GLN A 56 -17.12 2.55 -28.05
CA GLN A 56 -16.65 1.54 -27.09
C GLN A 56 -16.65 2.09 -25.66
N ILE A 57 -16.23 3.34 -25.46
CA ILE A 57 -16.27 3.98 -24.14
C ILE A 57 -17.71 4.16 -23.65
N VAL A 58 -18.64 4.52 -24.54
CA VAL A 58 -20.07 4.59 -24.19
C VAL A 58 -20.60 3.21 -23.78
N ARG A 59 -20.21 2.14 -24.50
CA ARG A 59 -20.55 0.76 -24.13
C ARG A 59 -20.02 0.38 -22.74
N ASP A 60 -18.79 0.78 -22.42
CA ASP A 60 -18.19 0.55 -21.11
C ASP A 60 -18.94 1.33 -20.01
N TRP A 61 -19.36 2.56 -20.28
CA TRP A 61 -20.19 3.35 -19.35
C TRP A 61 -21.54 2.70 -19.10
N VAL A 62 -22.24 2.25 -20.15
CA VAL A 62 -23.50 1.50 -20.01
C VAL A 62 -23.31 0.26 -19.16
N THR A 63 -22.22 -0.50 -19.38
CA THR A 63 -21.93 -1.72 -18.62
C THR A 63 -21.71 -1.42 -17.14
N ARG A 64 -20.91 -0.41 -16.81
CA ARG A 64 -20.65 0.00 -15.41
C ARG A 64 -21.90 0.58 -14.74
N PHE A 65 -22.68 1.37 -15.48
CA PHE A 65 -23.94 1.94 -15.01
C PHE A 65 -24.99 0.86 -14.72
N ASN A 66 -25.08 -0.16 -15.57
CA ASN A 66 -25.97 -1.29 -15.34
C ASN A 66 -25.56 -2.09 -14.09
N ALA A 67 -24.27 -2.27 -13.85
CA ALA A 67 -23.77 -3.02 -12.70
C ALA A 67 -23.87 -2.26 -11.36
N HIS A 68 -23.60 -0.95 -11.37
CA HIS A 68 -23.37 -0.17 -10.13
C HIS A 68 -24.18 1.13 -10.05
N GLY A 69 -25.06 1.39 -11.02
CA GLY A 69 -25.84 2.62 -11.09
C GLY A 69 -24.98 3.87 -11.38
N PRO A 70 -25.45 5.06 -10.97
CA PRO A 70 -24.73 6.33 -11.16
C PRO A 70 -23.29 6.30 -10.64
N GLU A 71 -23.03 5.53 -9.57
CA GLU A 71 -21.72 5.50 -8.93
C GLU A 71 -20.69 4.68 -9.70
N GLY A 72 -21.16 3.78 -10.57
CA GLY A 72 -20.31 3.11 -11.56
C GLY A 72 -19.70 4.06 -12.60
N LEU A 73 -20.21 5.29 -12.70
CA LEU A 73 -19.69 6.32 -13.59
C LEU A 73 -18.67 7.25 -12.93
N ILE A 74 -18.37 7.07 -11.64
CA ILE A 74 -17.27 7.76 -10.96
C ILE A 74 -15.98 7.00 -11.26
N ASN A 75 -14.89 7.72 -11.50
CA ASN A 75 -13.59 7.07 -11.59
C ASN A 75 -13.19 6.53 -10.22
N GLY A 76 -13.14 5.21 -10.07
CA GLY A 76 -12.49 4.58 -8.93
C GLY A 76 -11.00 4.94 -8.89
N LYS A 77 -10.41 4.92 -7.69
CA LYS A 77 -8.95 4.98 -7.55
C LYS A 77 -8.37 3.78 -8.28
N ALA A 78 -7.55 4.03 -9.30
CA ALA A 78 -6.87 2.95 -9.99
C ALA A 78 -6.12 2.10 -8.96
N PRO A 79 -6.17 0.76 -9.06
CA PRO A 79 -5.31 -0.07 -8.23
C PRO A 79 -3.88 0.42 -8.46
N GLY A 80 -3.18 0.73 -7.38
CA GLY A 80 -1.78 1.16 -7.48
C GLY A 80 -0.93 0.10 -8.19
N PRO A 81 0.34 0.42 -8.52
CA PRO A 81 1.24 -0.57 -9.08
C PRO A 81 1.25 -1.82 -8.20
N GLN A 82 1.04 -2.99 -8.82
CA GLN A 82 1.08 -4.27 -8.12
C GLN A 82 2.46 -4.42 -7.46
N SER A 83 2.48 -4.88 -6.21
CA SER A 83 3.75 -5.17 -5.54
C SER A 83 4.53 -6.20 -6.35
N ARG A 84 5.85 -6.02 -6.42
CA ARG A 84 6.73 -6.90 -7.20
C ARG A 84 6.84 -8.31 -6.60
N LEU A 85 6.48 -8.47 -5.34
CA LEU A 85 6.47 -9.74 -4.62
C LEU A 85 5.03 -10.22 -4.44
N ASN A 86 4.76 -11.46 -4.84
CA ASN A 86 3.51 -12.14 -4.52
C ASN A 86 3.56 -12.78 -3.11
N ASP A 87 2.41 -13.24 -2.61
CA ASP A 87 2.32 -13.78 -1.25
C ASP A 87 3.21 -15.02 -1.01
N PRO A 88 3.32 -15.99 -1.94
CA PRO A 88 4.27 -17.09 -1.81
C PRO A 88 5.74 -16.62 -1.69
N GLN A 89 6.15 -15.63 -2.48
CA GLN A 89 7.51 -15.09 -2.43
C GLN A 89 7.77 -14.33 -1.13
N ARG A 90 6.77 -13.62 -0.59
CA ARG A 90 6.87 -13.00 0.74
C ARG A 90 7.05 -14.06 1.83
N ALA A 91 6.29 -15.15 1.77
CA ALA A 91 6.42 -16.25 2.72
C ALA A 91 7.81 -16.91 2.66
N ALA A 92 8.33 -17.13 1.44
CA ALA A 92 9.68 -17.67 1.26
C ALA A 92 10.76 -16.71 1.79
N LEU A 93 10.62 -15.41 1.52
CA LEU A 93 11.52 -14.37 2.03
C LEU A 93 11.51 -14.33 3.56
N ALA A 94 10.35 -14.42 4.19
CA ALA A 94 10.21 -14.49 5.65
C ALA A 94 10.97 -15.70 6.23
N GLN A 95 10.79 -16.89 5.65
CA GLN A 95 11.51 -18.09 6.06
C GLN A 95 13.03 -17.97 5.88
N ALA A 96 13.50 -17.33 4.81
CA ALA A 96 14.93 -17.09 4.59
C ALA A 96 15.52 -16.13 5.63
N ILE A 97 14.78 -15.07 5.99
CA ILE A 97 15.17 -14.12 7.04
C ILE A 97 15.26 -14.82 8.41
N GLU A 98 14.27 -15.64 8.75
CA GLU A 98 14.20 -16.36 10.03
C GLU A 98 15.24 -17.45 10.17
N ARG A 99 15.50 -18.20 9.08
CA ARG A 99 16.56 -19.21 9.04
C ARG A 99 17.94 -18.57 9.23
N GLY A 100 18.10 -17.31 8.82
CA GLY A 100 19.39 -16.63 8.79
C GLY A 100 20.30 -17.11 7.65
N PRO A 101 21.40 -16.40 7.38
CA PRO A 101 22.35 -16.81 6.35
C PRO A 101 23.12 -18.04 6.82
N ARG A 102 23.51 -18.89 5.88
CA ARG A 102 24.43 -20.02 6.06
C ARG A 102 25.84 -19.52 5.77
N PRO A 103 26.69 -19.24 6.78
CA PRO A 103 27.94 -18.52 6.57
C PRO A 103 28.91 -19.19 5.58
N TYR A 104 28.86 -20.52 5.50
CA TYR A 104 29.71 -21.31 4.61
C TYR A 104 29.25 -21.33 3.14
N LEU A 105 27.99 -21.00 2.85
CA LEU A 105 27.45 -20.89 1.48
C LEU A 105 27.32 -19.44 1.05
N ASP A 106 26.78 -18.61 1.94
CA ASP A 106 26.37 -17.25 1.62
C ASP A 106 27.50 -16.24 1.86
N GLY A 107 28.59 -16.64 2.56
CA GLY A 107 29.76 -15.80 2.85
C GLY A 107 29.48 -14.62 3.78
N ILE A 108 28.27 -14.55 4.36
CA ILE A 108 27.82 -13.46 5.23
C ILE A 108 27.36 -13.99 6.58
N VAL A 109 27.59 -13.19 7.62
CA VAL A 109 27.20 -13.51 9.01
C VAL A 109 25.77 -13.01 9.32
N ARG A 110 25.29 -12.00 8.58
CA ARG A 110 23.96 -11.44 8.74
C ARG A 110 23.40 -11.04 7.38
N TRP A 111 22.09 -11.18 7.20
CA TRP A 111 21.39 -10.64 6.05
C TRP A 111 21.52 -9.10 6.02
N ARG A 112 22.04 -8.57 4.91
CA ARG A 112 21.82 -7.17 4.50
C ARG A 112 20.70 -7.14 3.46
N LEU A 113 20.16 -5.95 3.21
CA LEU A 113 19.12 -5.79 2.19
C LEU A 113 19.64 -6.12 0.78
N CYS A 114 20.88 -5.75 0.46
CA CYS A 114 21.52 -6.16 -0.80
C CYS A 114 21.61 -7.67 -0.94
N ASP A 115 21.96 -8.39 0.13
CA ASP A 115 22.07 -9.85 0.12
C ASP A 115 20.70 -10.51 -0.09
N LEU A 116 19.65 -10.00 0.55
CA LEU A 116 18.28 -10.50 0.36
C LEU A 116 17.74 -10.17 -1.05
N ALA A 117 18.14 -9.04 -1.63
CA ALA A 117 17.77 -8.70 -3.01
C ALA A 117 18.46 -9.64 -4.01
N GLN A 118 19.72 -9.99 -3.75
CA GLN A 118 20.44 -10.97 -4.54
C GLN A 118 19.82 -12.37 -4.39
N TRP A 119 19.52 -12.81 -3.16
CA TRP A 119 18.86 -14.08 -2.91
C TRP A 119 17.51 -14.19 -3.65
N LEU A 120 16.72 -13.10 -3.67
CA LEU A 120 15.45 -13.05 -4.39
C LEU A 120 15.64 -13.16 -5.91
N TRP A 121 16.71 -12.59 -6.45
CA TRP A 121 17.09 -12.78 -7.85
C TRP A 121 17.52 -14.22 -8.12
N GLU A 122 18.32 -14.82 -7.24
CA GLU A 122 18.83 -16.18 -7.37
C GLU A 122 17.71 -17.23 -7.34
N GLU A 123 16.76 -17.09 -6.43
CA GLU A 123 15.66 -18.04 -6.23
C GLU A 123 14.49 -17.81 -7.20
N PHE A 124 14.08 -16.55 -7.41
CA PHE A 124 12.84 -16.23 -8.13
C PHE A 124 13.04 -15.38 -9.40
N ARG A 125 14.27 -14.97 -9.72
CA ARG A 125 14.60 -14.06 -10.85
C ARG A 125 13.83 -12.74 -10.79
N ILE A 126 13.60 -12.23 -9.58
CA ILE A 126 12.95 -10.94 -9.35
C ILE A 126 13.99 -9.92 -8.93
N SER A 127 14.25 -8.95 -9.81
CA SER A 127 15.11 -7.82 -9.47
C SER A 127 14.31 -6.83 -8.62
N VAL A 128 14.71 -6.54 -7.39
CA VAL A 128 14.02 -5.56 -6.53
C VAL A 128 15.06 -4.58 -5.97
N SER A 129 14.75 -3.29 -5.92
CA SER A 129 15.64 -2.32 -5.29
C SER A 129 15.67 -2.51 -3.77
N GLU A 130 16.79 -2.17 -3.13
CA GLU A 130 16.92 -2.27 -1.67
C GLU A 130 15.85 -1.47 -0.93
N GLN A 131 15.40 -0.34 -1.48
CA GLN A 131 14.32 0.48 -0.91
C GLN A 131 12.99 -0.25 -0.93
N THR A 132 12.62 -0.89 -2.05
CA THR A 132 11.39 -1.66 -2.16
C THR A 132 11.43 -2.86 -1.21
N LEU A 133 12.56 -3.58 -1.18
CA LEU A 133 12.74 -4.70 -0.26
C LEU A 133 12.68 -4.26 1.20
N SER A 134 13.26 -3.09 1.54
CA SER A 134 13.17 -2.51 2.88
C SER A 134 11.72 -2.22 3.29
N ARG A 135 10.89 -1.71 2.37
CA ARG A 135 9.47 -1.45 2.61
C ARG A 135 8.70 -2.76 2.82
N GLU A 136 8.92 -3.75 1.96
CA GLU A 136 8.28 -5.07 2.06
C GLU A 136 8.63 -5.77 3.39
N VAL A 137 9.91 -5.83 3.73
CA VAL A 137 10.39 -6.44 4.98
C VAL A 137 9.83 -5.72 6.22
N ARG A 138 9.70 -4.38 6.18
CA ARG A 138 9.06 -3.62 7.26
C ARG A 138 7.55 -3.86 7.35
N ALA A 139 6.87 -4.01 6.21
CA ALA A 139 5.45 -4.31 6.14
C ALA A 139 5.14 -5.71 6.69
N MET A 140 6.06 -6.67 6.51
CA MET A 140 6.03 -7.99 7.15
C MET A 140 6.35 -7.95 8.66
N GLY A 141 6.64 -6.79 9.24
CA GLY A 141 6.88 -6.64 10.68
C GLY A 141 8.35 -6.71 11.10
N TYR A 142 9.27 -7.09 10.22
CA TYR A 142 10.69 -7.15 10.56
C TYR A 142 11.29 -5.76 10.78
N ARG A 143 12.26 -5.70 11.69
CA ARG A 143 13.03 -4.48 12.01
C ARG A 143 14.51 -4.82 12.05
N LYS A 144 15.35 -3.86 11.67
CA LYS A 144 16.80 -4.02 11.75
C LYS A 144 17.20 -4.08 13.22
N LEU A 145 17.61 -5.25 13.68
CA LEU A 145 18.28 -5.42 14.96
C LEU A 145 19.76 -5.05 14.78
N ALA A 146 20.15 -3.91 15.35
CA ALA A 146 21.55 -3.56 15.50
C ALA A 146 22.01 -4.01 16.90
N ALA A 147 23.04 -4.85 16.97
CA ALA A 147 23.72 -5.09 18.22
C ALA A 147 24.31 -3.77 18.72
N ARG A 148 24.29 -3.54 20.05
CA ARG A 148 24.98 -2.39 20.62
C ARG A 148 26.48 -2.51 20.29
N PRO A 149 27.11 -1.49 19.70
CA PRO A 149 28.55 -1.50 19.45
C PRO A 149 29.30 -1.80 20.76
N LYS A 150 30.11 -2.87 20.76
CA LYS A 150 31.05 -3.16 21.84
C LYS A 150 32.42 -2.65 21.41
N HIS A 151 33.08 -1.87 22.27
CA HIS A 151 34.43 -1.39 22.00
C HIS A 151 35.40 -2.58 22.09
N HIS A 152 36.34 -2.71 21.14
CA HIS A 152 37.25 -3.85 21.11
C HIS A 152 38.21 -3.90 22.33
N ALA A 153 38.50 -2.74 22.93
CA ALA A 153 39.29 -2.64 24.17
C ALA A 153 38.43 -2.75 25.45
N GLN A 154 37.18 -3.23 25.34
CA GLN A 154 36.31 -3.40 26.50
C GLN A 154 36.71 -4.68 27.23
N ASP A 155 37.44 -4.53 28.34
CA ASP A 155 37.86 -5.65 29.18
C ASP A 155 36.67 -6.19 30.00
N PRO A 156 36.25 -7.46 29.79
CA PRO A 156 35.17 -8.08 30.55
C PRO A 156 35.41 -8.07 32.06
N GLN A 157 36.66 -8.20 32.51
CA GLN A 157 37.01 -8.23 33.93
C GLN A 157 36.85 -6.84 34.56
N ALA A 158 37.35 -5.79 33.90
CA ALA A 158 37.16 -4.41 34.35
C ALA A 158 35.67 -4.01 34.45
N ILE A 159 34.80 -4.52 33.57
CA ILE A 159 33.35 -4.29 33.66
C ILE A 159 32.73 -4.99 34.87
N GLU A 160 33.12 -6.24 35.15
CA GLU A 160 32.60 -6.99 36.30
C GLU A 160 33.05 -6.40 37.62
N GLU A 161 34.31 -5.98 37.70
CA GLU A 161 34.85 -5.25 38.85
C GLU A 161 34.06 -3.96 39.06
N PHE A 162 33.96 -3.11 38.03
CA PHE A 162 33.19 -1.86 38.09
C PHE A 162 31.74 -2.06 38.55
N LYS A 163 31.06 -3.10 38.05
CA LYS A 163 29.68 -3.44 38.47
C LYS A 163 29.59 -3.84 39.94
N LYS A 164 30.62 -4.47 40.52
CA LYS A 164 30.68 -4.85 41.94
C LYS A 164 31.03 -3.68 42.86
N THR A 165 31.76 -2.67 42.38
CA THR A 165 32.26 -1.56 43.22
C THR A 165 31.30 -0.40 43.44
N PHE A 166 30.04 -0.48 43.00
CA PHE A 166 29.07 0.59 43.26
C PHE A 166 28.36 0.43 44.60
N PRO A 167 28.59 1.30 45.61
CA PRO A 167 27.72 1.38 46.76
C PRO A 167 26.36 1.98 46.34
N PRO A 168 25.24 1.56 46.94
CA PRO A 168 23.89 2.04 46.61
C PRO A 168 23.63 3.47 47.14
N GLN A 169 24.48 4.44 46.82
CA GLN A 169 24.35 5.83 47.28
C GLN A 169 23.23 6.60 46.57
N TRP A 170 22.72 6.09 45.45
CA TRP A 170 21.59 6.63 44.70
C TRP A 170 20.23 6.48 45.39
N ARG A 171 20.17 5.80 46.55
CA ARG A 171 18.96 5.75 47.42
C ARG A 171 18.85 6.90 48.43
N LYS A 172 19.81 7.83 48.47
CA LYS A 172 19.81 8.96 49.42
C LYS A 172 19.40 10.29 48.78
N LEU A 173 18.33 10.30 47.99
CA LEU A 173 17.60 11.55 47.76
C LEU A 173 16.54 11.66 48.87
N PRO A 174 16.54 12.71 49.70
CA PRO A 174 15.45 12.95 50.64
C PRO A 174 14.14 13.04 49.85
N THR A 175 13.13 12.27 50.27
CA THR A 175 11.82 12.19 49.60
C THR A 175 10.89 13.36 49.98
N GLU A 176 11.34 14.30 50.81
CA GLU A 176 10.52 15.44 51.22
C GLU A 176 10.94 16.72 50.47
N PRO A 177 10.01 17.40 49.79
CA PRO A 177 10.24 18.76 49.35
C PRO A 177 10.35 19.68 50.58
N PRO A 178 11.19 20.73 50.53
CA PRO A 178 11.32 21.67 51.64
C PRO A 178 9.95 22.32 51.95
N LYS A 179 9.52 22.26 53.21
CA LYS A 179 8.33 22.98 53.67
C LYS A 179 8.55 24.48 53.48
N ALA A 180 7.60 25.13 52.83
CA ALA A 180 7.52 26.57 52.79
C ALA A 180 7.23 27.09 54.20
N ASN A 181 8.05 28.01 54.69
CA ASN A 181 7.77 28.78 55.90
C ASN A 181 7.16 30.13 55.48
N GLU A 182 6.09 30.51 56.19
CA GLU A 182 5.47 31.84 56.25
C GLU A 182 6.47 32.95 56.63
#